data_AF-A0A3D1PJ29-F1
#
_entry.id   AF-A0A3D1PJ29-F1
#
_cell.length_a   1.000
_cell.length_b   1.000
_cell.length_c   1.000
_cell.angle_alpha   90.00
_cell.angle_beta   90.00
_cell.angle_gamma   90.00
#
_symmetry.space_group_name_H-M   'P 1'
#
loop_
_entity.id
_entity.type
_entity.pdbx_description
1 polymer ?
#
loop_
_entity_poly.entity_id
_entity_poly.type
_entity_poly.pdbx_seq_one_letter_code
_entity_poly.pdbx_strand_id
1 'polypeptide(L)'
;MFGREPGLFGLERGRSNRDFSKEESWGKNKFNNAFPVALACYMASKGLLPVYLTLDANAQIIHEKIDVSSIFGLAPFASNLYFSFETDFTPYRTIVTGKFPRTDLVTLDKTTSNTCLRCLEVKLTALPDNSTYKFPETQYGCEIVVRPTTIVYLALGIAYKFKDSPEVILNYLDPNSVRRISTWWDVDNIIGYILDLVHDIDRLLITSLDLQEPFVLQPVWKTIGRTAKLHEDCLDIFVWSDFAFTRLFFNATRDALSRKQEIDRYGRSVIWLARMLIDFAMEGRIPHVDIIKTLSYNAQTDKAFALNGANTNLYMTCAELTSPRVKKTEIKNIIFGSGQNFLSPERRFDAALLSNPDLFN
;
A
#
# COMPACT_ATOMS: atom_id res chain seq x y z
N MET A 1 13.14 -37.85 -0.48
CA MET A 1 12.77 -36.60 -1.16
C MET A 1 14.06 -35.90 -1.54
N PHE A 2 14.39 -35.82 -2.83
CA PHE A 2 15.41 -34.87 -3.27
C PHE A 2 14.88 -33.47 -2.91
N GLY A 3 15.58 -32.77 -2.03
CA GLY A 3 15.10 -31.53 -1.43
C GLY A 3 14.83 -30.49 -2.50
N ARG A 4 13.60 -29.98 -2.53
CA ARG A 4 13.26 -28.78 -3.31
C ARG A 4 14.23 -27.66 -2.88
N GLU A 5 14.80 -26.92 -3.82
CA GLU A 5 15.67 -25.79 -3.49
C GLU A 5 14.89 -24.73 -2.69
N PRO A 6 15.56 -23.95 -1.81
CA PRO A 6 14.94 -22.81 -1.14
C PRO A 6 14.19 -21.89 -2.11
N GLY A 7 12.99 -21.45 -1.75
CA GLY A 7 12.27 -20.47 -2.57
C GLY A 7 10.91 -20.03 -2.05
N LEU A 8 10.33 -19.09 -2.80
CA LEU A 8 8.99 -18.54 -2.58
C LEU A 8 8.06 -18.87 -3.75
N PHE A 9 6.82 -19.23 -3.44
CA PHE A 9 5.82 -19.67 -4.42
C PHE A 9 5.51 -18.59 -5.47
N GLY A 10 5.58 -18.94 -6.76
CA GLY A 10 5.36 -18.01 -7.87
C GLY A 10 6.50 -17.01 -8.12
N LEU A 11 7.57 -17.06 -7.31
CA LEU A 11 8.79 -16.27 -7.45
C LEU A 11 9.99 -17.16 -7.79
N GLU A 12 9.77 -18.17 -8.63
CA GLU A 12 10.83 -19.05 -9.11
C GLU A 12 11.91 -18.27 -9.89
N ARG A 13 13.10 -18.87 -10.03
CA ARG A 13 14.25 -18.25 -10.70
C ARG A 13 13.88 -17.72 -12.08
N GLY A 14 14.22 -16.46 -12.35
CA GLY A 14 13.90 -15.77 -13.62
C GLY A 14 12.51 -15.12 -13.68
N ARG A 15 11.73 -15.17 -12.59
CA ARG A 15 10.48 -14.42 -12.43
C ARG A 15 10.63 -13.15 -11.59
N SER A 16 11.78 -12.90 -10.98
CA SER A 16 12.01 -11.67 -10.22
C SER A 16 13.46 -11.21 -10.23
N ASN A 17 13.71 -9.97 -9.82
CA ASN A 17 15.07 -9.44 -9.61
C ASN A 17 15.71 -9.90 -8.29
N ARG A 18 15.04 -10.81 -7.57
CA ARG A 18 15.54 -11.49 -6.36
C ARG A 18 15.62 -12.99 -6.61
N ASP A 19 16.66 -13.64 -6.10
CA ASP A 19 16.88 -15.08 -6.25
C ASP A 19 16.72 -15.76 -4.89
N PHE A 20 15.56 -16.36 -4.64
CA PHE A 20 15.24 -16.99 -3.35
C PHE A 20 15.88 -18.37 -3.15
N SER A 21 16.65 -18.87 -4.12
CA SER A 21 17.59 -19.99 -3.88
C SER A 21 18.79 -19.57 -3.02
N LYS A 22 19.04 -18.25 -2.91
CA LYS A 22 20.18 -17.67 -2.20
C LYS A 22 19.76 -16.95 -0.94
N GLU A 23 20.53 -17.15 0.14
CA GLU A 23 20.33 -16.53 1.46
C GLU A 23 20.22 -14.99 1.40
N GLU A 24 20.97 -14.34 0.50
CA GLU A 24 20.97 -12.88 0.33
C GLU A 24 19.58 -12.27 0.01
N SER A 25 18.64 -13.07 -0.50
CA SER A 25 17.27 -12.65 -0.84
C SER A 25 16.29 -12.78 0.32
N TRP A 26 16.69 -13.45 1.42
CA TRP A 26 15.84 -13.71 2.60
C TRP A 26 16.00 -12.66 3.70
N GLY A 27 16.90 -11.69 3.50
CA GLY A 27 17.06 -10.58 4.42
C GLY A 27 15.74 -9.83 4.68
N LYS A 28 15.59 -9.33 5.90
CA LYS A 28 14.40 -8.68 6.46
C LYS A 28 13.57 -7.84 5.47
N ASN A 29 14.18 -6.90 4.75
CA ASN A 29 13.42 -6.02 3.84
C ASN A 29 13.04 -6.72 2.53
N LYS A 30 13.88 -7.66 2.05
CA LYS A 30 13.62 -8.41 0.82
C LYS A 30 12.50 -9.43 1.03
N PHE A 31 12.58 -10.23 2.09
CA PHE A 31 11.55 -11.21 2.39
C PHE A 31 10.20 -10.54 2.67
N ASN A 32 10.15 -9.52 3.54
CA ASN A 32 8.88 -8.86 3.89
C ASN A 32 8.21 -8.15 2.70
N ASN A 33 8.96 -7.73 1.68
CA ASN A 33 8.39 -7.19 0.44
C ASN A 33 7.99 -8.28 -0.57
N ALA A 34 8.64 -9.44 -0.57
CA ALA A 34 8.39 -10.51 -1.54
C ALA A 34 7.36 -11.55 -1.09
N PHE A 35 7.29 -11.87 0.20
CA PHE A 35 6.31 -12.80 0.74
C PHE A 35 4.86 -12.42 0.38
N PRO A 36 4.44 -11.14 0.42
CA PRO A 36 3.14 -10.69 -0.06
C PRO A 36 2.79 -11.11 -1.48
N VAL A 37 3.77 -11.06 -2.39
CA VAL A 37 3.61 -11.48 -3.79
C VAL A 37 3.46 -13.00 -3.86
N ALA A 38 4.27 -13.73 -3.10
CA ALA A 38 4.20 -15.19 -3.04
C ALA A 38 2.86 -15.69 -2.48
N LEU A 39 2.34 -15.01 -1.44
CA LEU A 39 1.03 -15.28 -0.88
C LEU A 39 -0.09 -15.01 -1.89
N ALA A 40 -0.01 -13.92 -2.65
CA ALA A 40 -0.99 -13.64 -3.71
C ALA A 40 -0.98 -14.71 -4.80
N CYS A 41 0.20 -15.14 -5.25
CA CYS A 41 0.32 -16.28 -6.16
C CYS A 41 -0.29 -17.56 -5.56
N TYR A 42 -0.02 -17.86 -4.29
CA TYR A 42 -0.56 -19.04 -3.61
C TYR A 42 -2.08 -18.99 -3.51
N MET A 43 -2.65 -17.86 -3.09
CA MET A 43 -4.10 -17.64 -3.05
C MET A 43 -4.73 -17.84 -4.44
N ALA A 44 -4.12 -17.32 -5.51
CA ALA A 44 -4.59 -17.55 -6.87
C ALA A 44 -4.60 -19.02 -7.26
N SER A 45 -3.56 -19.80 -6.88
CA SER A 45 -3.54 -21.26 -7.13
C SER A 45 -4.66 -22.02 -6.43
N LYS A 46 -5.24 -21.43 -5.38
CA LYS A 46 -6.32 -21.99 -4.56
C LYS A 46 -7.69 -21.43 -4.95
N GLY A 47 -7.77 -20.56 -5.94
CA GLY A 47 -8.99 -19.84 -6.32
C GLY A 47 -9.48 -18.84 -5.27
N LEU A 48 -8.60 -18.41 -4.35
CA LEU A 48 -8.92 -17.43 -3.31
C LEU A 48 -8.69 -16.03 -3.84
N LEU A 49 -9.76 -15.25 -3.99
CA LEU A 49 -9.69 -13.85 -4.40
C LEU A 49 -9.39 -12.95 -3.18
N PRO A 50 -8.35 -12.09 -3.23
CA PRO A 50 -8.12 -11.04 -2.24
C PRO A 50 -9.34 -10.13 -2.03
N VAL A 51 -9.44 -9.57 -0.83
CA VAL A 51 -10.43 -8.52 -0.52
C VAL A 51 -9.97 -7.22 -1.16
N TYR A 52 -10.78 -6.62 -2.01
CA TYR A 52 -10.48 -5.34 -2.65
C TYR A 52 -11.29 -4.23 -1.97
N LEU A 53 -10.59 -3.25 -1.40
CA LEU A 53 -11.20 -2.07 -0.79
C LEU A 53 -11.25 -0.98 -1.85
N THR A 54 -12.46 -0.62 -2.26
CA THR A 54 -12.74 0.41 -3.25
C THR A 54 -13.51 1.57 -2.63
N LEU A 55 -13.42 2.74 -3.27
CA LEU A 55 -14.22 3.91 -2.91
C LEU A 55 -15.55 3.87 -3.67
N ASP A 56 -16.65 4.19 -2.99
CA ASP A 56 -17.98 4.33 -3.60
C ASP A 56 -18.35 5.80 -3.87
N ALA A 57 -19.55 6.01 -4.43
CA ALA A 57 -20.08 7.35 -4.73
C ALA A 57 -20.37 8.20 -3.48
N ASN A 58 -20.41 7.59 -2.28
CA ASN A 58 -20.62 8.28 -1.00
C ASN A 58 -19.29 8.52 -0.26
N ALA A 59 -18.15 8.34 -0.95
CA ALA A 59 -16.81 8.39 -0.38
C ALA A 59 -16.60 7.39 0.78
N GLN A 60 -17.31 6.26 0.77
CA GLN A 60 -17.17 5.16 1.72
C GLN A 60 -16.35 4.04 1.11
N ILE A 61 -15.75 3.22 1.98
CA ILE A 61 -15.08 2.01 1.55
C ILE A 61 -16.09 0.88 1.44
N ILE A 62 -16.10 0.22 0.30
CA ILE A 62 -16.82 -1.04 0.08
C ILE A 62 -15.83 -2.17 -0.17
N HIS A 63 -16.28 -3.40 0.07
CA HIS A 63 -15.47 -4.60 -0.11
C HIS A 63 -15.93 -5.38 -1.33
N GLU A 64 -14.99 -5.59 -2.25
CA GLU A 64 -15.14 -6.42 -3.43
C GLU A 64 -14.13 -7.58 -3.38
N LYS A 65 -14.15 -8.41 -4.42
CA LYS A 65 -13.13 -9.42 -4.69
C LYS A 65 -12.40 -9.06 -5.97
N ILE A 66 -11.08 -9.23 -5.99
CA ILE A 66 -10.26 -8.93 -7.15
C ILE A 66 -9.42 -10.15 -7.56
N ASP A 67 -9.33 -10.40 -8.86
CA ASP A 67 -8.40 -11.38 -9.39
C ASP A 67 -6.95 -10.93 -9.24
N VAL A 68 -6.08 -11.86 -8.87
CA VAL A 68 -4.64 -11.60 -8.76
C VAL A 68 -4.05 -11.15 -10.11
N SER A 69 -4.65 -11.56 -11.23
CA SER A 69 -4.29 -11.04 -12.55
C SER A 69 -4.53 -9.55 -12.71
N SER A 70 -5.61 -9.01 -12.12
CA SER A 70 -5.91 -7.57 -12.15
C SER A 70 -4.95 -6.78 -11.26
N ILE A 71 -4.49 -7.37 -10.15
CA ILE A 71 -3.47 -6.81 -9.27
C ILE A 71 -2.11 -6.74 -9.97
N PHE A 72 -1.72 -7.77 -10.72
CA PHE A 72 -0.39 -7.84 -11.36
C PHE A 72 -0.36 -7.34 -12.81
N GLY A 73 -1.52 -7.16 -13.44
CA GLY A 73 -1.66 -6.79 -14.85
C GLY A 73 -1.54 -7.98 -15.83
N LEU A 74 -1.18 -9.17 -15.35
CA LEU A 74 -1.13 -10.43 -16.10
C LEU A 74 -1.49 -11.59 -15.17
N ALA A 75 -1.85 -12.75 -15.74
CA ALA A 75 -2.07 -13.95 -14.95
C ALA A 75 -0.86 -14.29 -14.05
N PRO A 76 -1.07 -14.66 -12.76
CA PRO A 76 0.00 -14.78 -11.77
C PRO A 76 1.08 -15.80 -12.14
N PHE A 77 0.74 -16.79 -12.96
CA PHE A 77 1.65 -17.85 -13.43
C PHE A 77 2.14 -17.64 -14.87
N ALA A 78 1.75 -16.55 -15.54
CA ALA A 78 2.21 -16.26 -16.89
C ALA A 78 3.74 -16.25 -16.94
N SER A 79 4.32 -16.85 -17.97
CA SER A 79 5.79 -17.02 -18.11
C SER A 79 6.50 -15.69 -18.38
N ASN A 80 5.78 -14.72 -18.92
CA ASN A 80 6.24 -13.37 -19.22
C ASN A 80 6.06 -12.38 -18.07
N LEU A 81 5.26 -12.69 -17.04
CA LEU A 81 5.15 -11.84 -15.85
C LEU A 81 6.46 -11.87 -15.05
N TYR A 82 6.97 -10.69 -14.71
CA TYR A 82 8.19 -10.52 -13.92
C TYR A 82 7.99 -9.52 -12.79
N PHE A 83 8.51 -9.85 -11.61
CA PHE A 83 8.40 -9.06 -10.39
C PHE A 83 9.71 -8.29 -10.13
N SER A 84 9.66 -6.98 -10.26
CA SER A 84 10.81 -6.09 -10.12
C SER A 84 10.69 -5.29 -8.82
N PHE A 85 11.32 -5.79 -7.77
CA PHE A 85 11.28 -5.17 -6.44
C PHE A 85 12.22 -3.97 -6.32
N GLU A 86 11.81 -2.94 -5.59
CA GLU A 86 12.62 -1.74 -5.33
C GLU A 86 13.11 -1.06 -6.63
N THR A 87 12.22 -0.97 -7.61
CA THR A 87 12.53 -0.37 -8.93
C THR A 87 11.59 0.78 -9.27
N ASP A 88 11.91 1.48 -10.35
CA ASP A 88 11.19 2.64 -10.83
C ASP A 88 10.02 2.21 -11.72
N PHE A 89 8.81 2.70 -11.44
CA PHE A 89 7.72 2.64 -12.42
C PHE A 89 7.92 3.70 -13.51
N THR A 90 8.57 3.31 -14.61
CA THR A 90 9.03 4.24 -15.65
C THR A 90 7.94 5.11 -16.30
N PRO A 91 6.66 4.70 -16.41
CA PRO A 91 5.62 5.55 -16.99
C PRO A 91 5.47 6.92 -16.31
N TYR A 92 5.68 7.00 -14.99
CA TYR A 92 5.54 8.25 -14.23
C TYR A 92 6.74 9.20 -14.35
N ARG A 93 7.86 8.77 -14.96
CA ARG A 93 9.07 9.63 -15.08
C ARG A 93 8.81 10.93 -15.84
N THR A 94 7.86 10.93 -16.76
CA THR A 94 7.49 12.10 -17.58
C THR A 94 6.86 13.22 -16.76
N ILE A 95 6.28 12.90 -15.60
CA ILE A 95 5.50 13.81 -14.76
C ILE A 95 6.17 14.08 -13.40
N VAL A 96 7.45 13.74 -13.24
CA VAL A 96 8.23 13.97 -12.00
C VAL A 96 9.36 14.96 -12.25
N THR A 97 9.54 15.90 -11.33
CA THR A 97 10.73 16.76 -11.28
C THR A 97 11.76 16.17 -10.32
N GLY A 98 13.03 16.14 -10.75
CA GLY A 98 14.16 15.68 -9.94
C GLY A 98 14.32 14.16 -9.90
N LYS A 99 14.85 13.65 -8.78
CA LYS A 99 15.15 12.22 -8.61
C LYS A 99 13.85 11.42 -8.47
N PHE A 100 13.63 10.48 -9.39
CA PHE A 100 12.47 9.59 -9.34
C PHE A 100 12.56 8.60 -8.15
N PRO A 101 11.52 8.50 -7.29
CA PRO A 101 11.55 7.59 -6.16
C PRO A 101 11.28 6.14 -6.60
N ARG A 102 11.91 5.17 -5.94
CA ARG A 102 11.62 3.75 -6.12
C ARG A 102 10.33 3.36 -5.39
N THR A 103 9.58 2.42 -5.95
CA THR A 103 8.43 1.77 -5.29
C THR A 103 8.81 0.38 -4.77
N ASP A 104 7.98 -0.23 -3.93
CA ASP A 104 8.23 -1.57 -3.40
C ASP A 104 8.22 -2.65 -4.49
N LEU A 105 7.24 -2.60 -5.41
CA LEU A 105 7.07 -3.58 -6.48
C LEU A 105 6.60 -2.95 -7.78
N VAL A 106 7.27 -3.31 -8.88
CA VAL A 106 6.78 -3.12 -10.24
C VAL A 106 6.60 -4.49 -10.90
N THR A 107 5.45 -4.74 -11.53
CA THR A 107 5.30 -5.90 -12.41
C THR A 107 5.59 -5.51 -13.85
N LEU A 108 6.27 -6.40 -14.57
CA LEU A 108 6.74 -6.19 -15.94
C LEU A 108 6.27 -7.32 -16.84
N ASP A 109 6.04 -7.01 -18.11
CA ASP A 109 5.90 -7.99 -19.17
C ASP A 109 7.22 -8.15 -19.94
N LYS A 110 7.86 -9.31 -19.78
CA LYS A 110 9.14 -9.63 -20.43
C LYS A 110 9.06 -9.71 -21.96
N THR A 111 7.87 -9.94 -22.54
CA THR A 111 7.72 -10.07 -23.99
C THR A 111 7.70 -8.72 -24.70
N THR A 112 7.40 -7.65 -23.97
CA THR A 112 7.24 -6.29 -24.50
C THR A 112 8.36 -5.37 -24.00
N SER A 113 9.61 -5.82 -24.12
CA SER A 113 10.79 -5.08 -23.66
C SER A 113 10.70 -4.61 -22.20
N ASN A 114 10.12 -5.45 -21.33
CA ASN A 114 9.87 -5.14 -19.92
C ASN A 114 8.96 -3.93 -19.71
N THR A 115 7.86 -3.84 -20.47
CA THR A 115 6.83 -2.81 -20.26
C THR A 115 6.27 -2.93 -18.84
N CYS A 116 6.16 -1.79 -18.16
CA CYS A 116 5.60 -1.73 -16.81
C CYS A 116 4.09 -1.95 -16.84
N LEU A 117 3.60 -2.86 -16.01
CA LEU A 117 2.18 -3.25 -15.93
C LEU A 117 1.48 -2.61 -14.72
N ARG A 118 2.08 -2.77 -13.53
CA ARG A 118 1.55 -2.25 -12.26
C ARG A 118 2.68 -1.76 -11.36
N CYS A 119 2.36 -0.79 -10.52
CA CYS A 119 3.19 -0.30 -9.44
C CYS A 119 2.43 -0.48 -8.13
N LEU A 120 3.01 -1.22 -7.19
CA LEU A 120 2.35 -1.58 -5.93
C LEU A 120 3.23 -1.24 -4.74
N GLU A 121 2.63 -0.60 -3.73
CA GLU A 121 3.21 -0.50 -2.39
C GLU A 121 2.87 -1.79 -1.62
N VAL A 122 3.80 -2.27 -0.81
CA VAL A 122 3.63 -3.52 -0.06
C VAL A 122 3.55 -3.24 1.44
N LYS A 123 2.50 -3.73 2.10
CA LYS A 123 2.26 -3.56 3.54
C LYS A 123 1.96 -4.89 4.23
N LEU A 124 2.99 -5.58 4.70
CA LEU A 124 2.80 -6.78 5.52
C LEU A 124 2.47 -6.40 6.97
N THR A 125 1.23 -6.63 7.41
CA THR A 125 0.71 -6.08 8.67
C THR A 125 0.29 -7.14 9.68
N ALA A 126 0.60 -6.90 10.96
CA ALA A 126 0.26 -7.81 12.05
C ALA A 126 -1.19 -7.62 12.49
N LEU A 127 -1.89 -8.72 12.78
CA LEU A 127 -3.27 -8.74 13.26
C LEU A 127 -3.38 -9.60 14.53
N PRO A 128 -3.87 -9.10 15.67
CA PRO A 128 -4.17 -7.70 15.97
C PRO A 128 -2.90 -6.87 16.21
N ASP A 129 -3.05 -5.55 16.09
CA ASP A 129 -2.03 -4.61 16.55
C ASP A 129 -2.13 -4.30 18.07
N ASN A 130 -1.25 -3.42 18.54
CA ASN A 130 -1.22 -3.00 19.96
C ASN A 130 -2.50 -2.29 20.43
N SER A 131 -3.28 -1.68 19.53
CA SER A 131 -4.51 -0.98 19.90
C SER A 131 -5.69 -1.93 20.05
N THR A 132 -5.67 -3.10 19.39
CA THR A 132 -6.83 -3.99 19.29
C THR A 132 -6.66 -5.37 19.93
N TYR A 133 -5.46 -5.75 20.36
CA TYR A 133 -5.19 -7.11 20.86
C TYR A 133 -5.99 -7.56 22.08
N LYS A 134 -6.63 -6.64 22.80
CA LYS A 134 -7.48 -6.93 23.97
C LYS A 134 -8.97 -7.05 23.63
N PHE A 135 -9.38 -6.74 22.41
CA PHE A 135 -10.77 -6.81 21.99
C PHE A 135 -11.12 -8.21 21.45
N PRO A 136 -12.41 -8.51 21.23
CA PRO A 136 -12.80 -9.70 20.47
C PRO A 136 -12.20 -9.68 19.06
N GLU A 137 -11.99 -10.86 18.47
CA GLU A 137 -11.35 -10.99 17.15
C GLU A 137 -12.10 -10.24 16.04
N THR A 138 -13.41 -10.07 16.17
CA THR A 138 -14.25 -9.28 15.25
C THR A 138 -13.89 -7.78 15.25
N GLN A 139 -13.13 -7.31 16.24
CA GLN A 139 -12.65 -5.93 16.38
C GLN A 139 -11.13 -5.83 16.22
N TYR A 140 -10.47 -6.89 15.76
CA TYR A 140 -9.04 -6.84 15.47
C TYR A 140 -8.77 -5.95 14.27
N GLY A 141 -7.67 -5.19 14.34
CA GLY A 141 -7.20 -4.38 13.23
C GLY A 141 -5.68 -4.35 13.17
N CYS A 142 -5.18 -3.82 12.06
CA CYS A 142 -3.76 -3.76 11.74
C CYS A 142 -3.23 -2.33 11.84
N GLU A 143 -2.01 -2.13 12.35
CA GLU A 143 -1.33 -0.85 12.14
C GLU A 143 -0.84 -0.74 10.69
N ILE A 144 -1.15 0.36 10.02
CA ILE A 144 -0.61 0.71 8.69
C ILE A 144 0.29 1.93 8.84
N VAL A 145 1.58 1.77 8.52
CA VAL A 145 2.57 2.86 8.50
C VAL A 145 2.84 3.29 7.06
N VAL A 146 2.60 4.56 6.77
CA VAL A 146 2.70 5.15 5.44
C VAL A 146 3.94 6.03 5.34
N ARG A 147 4.75 5.82 4.30
CA ARG A 147 5.95 6.62 4.03
C ARG A 147 5.58 7.80 3.12
N PRO A 148 6.35 8.90 3.12
CA PRO A 148 6.13 10.00 2.17
C PRO A 148 6.12 9.52 0.71
N THR A 149 7.00 8.57 0.36
CA THR A 149 7.04 7.99 -0.99
C THR A 149 5.72 7.34 -1.40
N THR A 150 4.98 6.76 -0.47
CA THR A 150 3.64 6.21 -0.74
C THR A 150 2.66 7.32 -1.15
N ILE A 151 2.72 8.50 -0.50
CA ILE A 151 1.90 9.66 -0.89
C ILE A 151 2.33 10.20 -2.26
N VAL A 152 3.62 10.18 -2.57
CA VAL A 152 4.12 10.56 -3.90
C VAL A 152 3.58 9.62 -4.98
N TYR A 153 3.66 8.31 -4.77
CA TYR A 153 3.13 7.35 -5.75
C TYR A 153 1.60 7.39 -5.87
N LEU A 154 0.89 7.69 -4.78
CA LEU A 154 -0.55 7.96 -4.82
C LEU A 154 -0.86 9.18 -5.69
N ALA A 155 -0.14 10.29 -5.49
CA ALA A 155 -0.30 11.49 -6.28
C ALA A 155 0.04 11.25 -7.77
N LEU A 156 1.12 10.51 -8.06
CA LEU A 156 1.50 10.14 -9.42
C LEU A 156 0.45 9.26 -10.09
N GLY A 157 -0.09 8.27 -9.37
CA GLY A 157 -1.14 7.40 -9.88
C GLY A 157 -2.40 8.17 -10.24
N ILE A 158 -2.84 9.09 -9.37
CA ILE A 158 -4.00 9.95 -9.64
C ILE A 158 -3.69 10.90 -10.81
N ALA A 159 -2.58 11.63 -10.76
CA ALA A 159 -2.17 12.58 -11.80
C ALA A 159 -2.07 11.92 -13.19
N TYR A 160 -1.47 10.73 -13.27
CA TYR A 160 -1.25 10.05 -14.55
C TYR A 160 -2.53 9.64 -15.25
N LYS A 161 -3.63 9.41 -14.51
CA LYS A 161 -4.97 9.15 -15.09
C LYS A 161 -5.51 10.34 -15.89
N PHE A 162 -5.10 11.56 -15.52
CA PHE A 162 -5.52 12.81 -16.15
C PHE A 162 -4.40 13.44 -16.98
N LYS A 163 -3.37 12.68 -17.37
CA LYS A 163 -2.19 13.26 -18.05
C LYS A 163 -2.50 13.91 -19.40
N ASP A 164 -3.55 13.43 -20.08
CA ASP A 164 -3.98 13.94 -21.37
C ASP A 164 -5.08 15.03 -21.22
N SER A 165 -5.54 15.28 -19.99
CA SER A 165 -6.55 16.29 -19.63
C SER A 165 -6.30 16.87 -18.22
N PRO A 166 -5.11 17.44 -17.94
CA PRO A 166 -4.73 17.90 -16.60
C PRO A 166 -5.65 18.99 -16.05
N GLU A 167 -6.29 19.78 -16.92
CA GLU A 167 -7.25 20.82 -16.58
C GLU A 167 -8.47 20.29 -15.79
N VAL A 168 -8.80 18.99 -15.94
CA VAL A 168 -9.87 18.36 -15.15
C VAL A 168 -9.58 18.45 -13.66
N ILE A 169 -8.33 18.26 -13.23
CA ILE A 169 -7.92 18.36 -11.83
C ILE A 169 -8.19 19.79 -11.31
N LEU A 170 -7.86 20.82 -12.11
CA LEU A 170 -8.07 22.23 -11.76
C LEU A 170 -9.54 22.63 -11.71
N ASN A 171 -10.43 21.92 -12.43
CA ASN A 171 -11.87 22.20 -12.36
C ASN A 171 -12.48 21.80 -11.01
N TYR A 172 -11.88 20.82 -10.32
CA TYR A 172 -12.33 20.39 -8.99
C TYR A 172 -11.64 21.16 -7.86
N LEU A 173 -10.35 21.45 -8.01
CA LEU A 173 -9.58 22.26 -7.07
C LEU A 173 -9.89 23.73 -7.33
N ASP A 174 -10.78 24.36 -6.54
CA ASP A 174 -11.26 25.73 -6.82
C ASP A 174 -10.05 26.67 -7.06
N PRO A 175 -9.89 27.23 -8.27
CA PRO A 175 -8.79 28.13 -8.59
C PRO A 175 -8.75 29.33 -7.65
N ASN A 176 -9.88 29.77 -7.10
CA ASN A 176 -9.91 30.83 -6.10
C ASN A 176 -9.41 30.34 -4.74
N SER A 177 -9.75 29.12 -4.29
CA SER A 177 -9.19 28.53 -3.07
C SER A 177 -7.69 28.26 -3.19
N VAL A 178 -7.22 27.76 -4.33
CA VAL A 178 -5.79 27.57 -4.60
C VAL A 178 -5.05 28.91 -4.71
N ARG A 179 -5.64 29.92 -5.35
CA ARG A 179 -5.06 31.30 -5.43
C ARG A 179 -5.11 32.05 -4.10
N ARG A 180 -6.08 31.73 -3.22
CA ARG A 180 -6.19 32.29 -1.85
C ARG A 180 -5.13 31.72 -0.91
N ILE A 181 -4.60 30.53 -1.17
CA ILE A 181 -3.41 30.01 -0.50
C ILE A 181 -2.19 30.72 -1.06
N SER A 182 -1.92 31.92 -0.57
CA SER A 182 -0.74 32.70 -0.95
C SER A 182 0.57 32.03 -0.52
N THR A 183 0.53 31.24 0.56
CA THR A 183 1.73 30.72 1.23
C THR A 183 1.47 29.34 1.84
N TRP A 184 1.74 28.29 1.07
CA TRP A 184 1.52 26.89 1.48
C TRP A 184 2.32 26.49 2.72
N TRP A 185 3.49 27.10 2.98
CA TRP A 185 4.32 26.79 4.14
C TRP A 185 3.85 27.42 5.45
N ASP A 186 2.94 28.40 5.37
CA ASP A 186 2.42 29.12 6.53
C ASP A 186 1.21 28.37 7.11
N VAL A 187 1.35 27.91 8.35
CA VAL A 187 0.34 27.12 9.06
C VAL A 187 -0.96 27.91 9.20
N ASP A 188 -0.87 29.18 9.58
CA ASP A 188 -2.04 30.03 9.85
C ASP A 188 -2.84 30.30 8.56
N ASN A 189 -2.15 30.31 7.41
CA ASN A 189 -2.76 30.47 6.11
C ASN A 189 -3.44 29.19 5.62
N ILE A 190 -2.75 28.05 5.67
CA ILE A 190 -3.23 26.82 5.02
C ILE A 190 -4.28 26.07 5.83
N ILE A 191 -4.26 26.17 7.16
CA ILE A 191 -5.08 25.33 8.04
C ILE A 191 -6.58 25.45 7.77
N GLY A 192 -7.05 26.67 7.47
CA GLY A 192 -8.45 26.95 7.15
C GLY A 192 -8.95 26.29 5.87
N TYR A 193 -8.04 25.89 4.97
CA TYR A 193 -8.38 25.33 3.66
C TYR A 193 -8.23 23.82 3.57
N ILE A 194 -7.70 23.14 4.59
CA ILE A 194 -7.43 21.68 4.51
C ILE A 194 -8.71 20.89 4.25
N LEU A 195 -9.84 21.28 4.85
CA LEU A 195 -11.12 20.61 4.62
C LEU A 195 -11.68 20.87 3.21
N ASP A 196 -11.41 22.06 2.65
CA ASP A 196 -11.75 22.37 1.26
C ASP A 196 -10.92 21.51 0.31
N LEU A 197 -9.62 21.35 0.56
CA LEU A 197 -8.75 20.46 -0.22
C LEU A 197 -9.21 19.00 -0.17
N VAL A 198 -9.62 18.53 1.02
CA VAL A 198 -10.22 17.20 1.19
C VAL A 198 -11.49 17.07 0.34
N HIS A 199 -12.38 18.07 0.38
CA HIS A 199 -13.64 18.05 -0.36
C HIS A 199 -13.43 18.11 -1.87
N ASP A 200 -12.53 18.96 -2.35
CA ASP A 200 -12.24 19.12 -3.77
C ASP A 200 -11.64 17.85 -4.36
N ILE A 201 -10.68 17.23 -3.67
CA ILE A 201 -10.12 15.94 -4.11
C ILE A 201 -11.19 14.85 -4.05
N ASP A 202 -12.04 14.79 -3.02
CA ASP A 202 -13.14 13.82 -2.97
C ASP A 202 -14.07 13.91 -4.18
N ARG A 203 -14.46 15.12 -4.59
CA ARG A 203 -15.29 15.31 -5.78
C ARG A 203 -14.63 14.81 -7.06
N LEU A 204 -13.32 15.06 -7.23
CA LEU A 204 -12.53 14.54 -8.35
C LEU A 204 -12.55 13.01 -8.38
N LEU A 205 -12.28 12.37 -7.23
CA LEU A 205 -12.22 10.91 -7.12
C LEU A 205 -13.59 10.26 -7.33
N ILE A 206 -14.65 10.81 -6.73
CA ILE A 206 -16.03 10.30 -6.84
C ILE A 206 -16.55 10.41 -8.28
N THR A 207 -16.16 11.44 -9.02
CA THR A 207 -16.59 11.59 -10.42
C THR A 207 -15.80 10.69 -11.38
N SER A 208 -14.72 10.08 -10.89
CA SER A 208 -13.78 9.28 -11.69
C SER A 208 -13.59 7.86 -11.12
N LEU A 209 -14.60 7.35 -10.40
CA LEU A 209 -14.51 6.08 -9.65
C LEU A 209 -14.13 4.88 -10.51
N ASP A 210 -14.47 4.90 -11.80
CA ASP A 210 -14.12 3.88 -12.78
C ASP A 210 -12.61 3.81 -13.06
N LEU A 211 -11.86 4.86 -12.72
CA LEU A 211 -10.41 4.91 -12.88
C LEU A 211 -9.63 4.37 -11.69
N GLN A 212 -10.28 4.07 -10.55
CA GLN A 212 -9.57 3.59 -9.36
C GLN A 212 -8.88 2.24 -9.62
N GLU A 213 -7.64 2.09 -9.15
CA GLU A 213 -6.82 0.92 -9.47
C GLU A 213 -6.08 0.36 -8.24
N PRO A 214 -5.73 -0.93 -8.24
CA PRO A 214 -4.95 -1.54 -7.16
C PRO A 214 -3.66 -0.78 -6.88
N PHE A 215 -3.47 -0.36 -5.62
CA PHE A 215 -2.36 0.50 -5.23
C PHE A 215 -1.51 -0.12 -4.10
N VAL A 216 -2.15 -0.60 -3.03
CA VAL A 216 -1.46 -1.18 -1.88
C VAL A 216 -1.84 -2.65 -1.73
N LEU A 217 -0.85 -3.52 -1.80
CA LEU A 217 -0.96 -4.93 -1.47
C LEU A 217 -0.68 -5.11 0.04
N GLN A 218 -1.74 -5.32 0.83
CA GLN A 218 -1.66 -5.47 2.27
C GLN A 218 -2.07 -6.88 2.73
N PRO A 219 -1.12 -7.82 2.85
CA PRO A 219 -1.38 -9.02 3.61
C PRO A 219 -1.49 -8.75 5.10
N VAL A 220 -2.34 -9.54 5.74
CA VAL A 220 -2.44 -9.63 7.19
C VAL A 220 -1.85 -10.94 7.66
N TRP A 221 -1.15 -10.91 8.80
CA TRP A 221 -0.70 -12.13 9.49
C TRP A 221 -1.25 -12.15 10.92
N LYS A 222 -2.18 -13.08 11.17
CA LYS A 222 -2.90 -13.18 12.43
C LYS A 222 -2.13 -13.99 13.47
N THR A 223 -2.02 -13.44 14.67
CA THR A 223 -1.44 -14.10 15.85
C THR A 223 -2.46 -14.36 16.93
N ILE A 224 -2.11 -15.23 17.88
CA ILE A 224 -2.88 -15.40 19.12
C ILE A 224 -2.59 -14.19 20.01
N GLY A 225 -3.49 -13.20 20.00
CA GLY A 225 -3.31 -11.92 20.67
C GLY A 225 -1.98 -11.27 20.27
N ARG A 226 -1.23 -10.76 21.25
CA ARG A 226 0.08 -10.10 21.04
C ARG A 226 1.28 -11.08 21.06
N THR A 227 1.05 -12.38 20.92
CA THR A 227 2.15 -13.36 20.94
C THR A 227 2.80 -13.50 19.56
N ALA A 228 3.97 -14.15 19.49
CA ALA A 228 4.59 -14.53 18.22
C ALA A 228 3.98 -15.81 17.60
N LYS A 229 2.98 -16.42 18.26
CA LYS A 229 2.32 -17.64 17.77
C LYS A 229 1.27 -17.25 16.75
N LEU A 230 1.37 -17.81 15.55
CA LEU A 230 0.35 -17.63 14.51
C LEU A 230 -0.95 -18.31 14.94
N HIS A 231 -2.07 -17.69 14.60
CA HIS A 231 -3.39 -18.31 14.68
C HIS A 231 -3.51 -19.44 13.64
N GLU A 232 -4.47 -20.37 13.76
CA GLU A 232 -4.63 -21.43 12.73
C GLU A 232 -5.05 -20.82 11.38
N ASP A 233 -6.03 -19.93 11.40
CA ASP A 233 -6.42 -19.07 10.28
C ASP A 233 -5.57 -17.80 10.34
N CYS A 234 -4.46 -17.73 9.59
CA CYS A 234 -3.45 -16.68 9.82
C CYS A 234 -3.13 -15.75 8.67
N LEU A 235 -3.44 -16.07 7.42
CA LEU A 235 -3.02 -15.26 6.28
C LEU A 235 -4.20 -14.93 5.36
N ASP A 236 -4.31 -13.66 4.99
CA ASP A 236 -5.20 -13.19 3.93
C ASP A 236 -4.61 -11.92 3.30
N ILE A 237 -5.20 -11.46 2.19
CA ILE A 237 -4.76 -10.27 1.47
C ILE A 237 -5.92 -9.29 1.32
N PHE A 238 -5.63 -8.05 1.72
CA PHE A 238 -6.42 -6.87 1.44
C PHE A 238 -5.67 -6.02 0.41
N VAL A 239 -6.38 -5.55 -0.60
CA VAL A 239 -5.86 -4.69 -1.66
C VAL A 239 -6.60 -3.38 -1.58
N TRP A 240 -5.89 -2.27 -1.44
CA TRP A 240 -6.52 -0.94 -1.48
C TRP A 240 -6.42 -0.39 -2.88
N SER A 241 -7.54 0.15 -3.39
CA SER A 241 -7.45 1.06 -4.53
C SER A 241 -6.73 2.33 -4.10
N ASP A 242 -6.09 3.00 -5.05
CA ASP A 242 -5.50 4.33 -4.84
C ASP A 242 -6.52 5.31 -4.24
N PHE A 243 -7.77 5.27 -4.71
CA PHE A 243 -8.83 6.15 -4.23
C PHE A 243 -9.27 5.79 -2.82
N ALA A 244 -9.50 4.51 -2.52
CA ALA A 244 -9.88 4.05 -1.18
C ALA A 244 -8.79 4.37 -0.14
N PHE A 245 -7.52 4.29 -0.54
CA PHE A 245 -6.39 4.57 0.34
C PHE A 245 -6.39 6.01 0.88
N THR A 246 -7.04 6.96 0.18
CA THR A 246 -7.21 8.34 0.68
C THR A 246 -7.99 8.43 1.98
N ARG A 247 -8.93 7.50 2.24
CA ARG A 247 -9.77 7.51 3.45
C ARG A 247 -8.95 7.45 4.73
N LEU A 248 -7.81 6.75 4.69
CA LEU A 248 -6.92 6.57 5.85
C LEU A 248 -6.44 7.90 6.43
N PHE A 249 -6.26 8.93 5.61
CA PHE A 249 -5.81 10.24 6.07
C PHE A 249 -6.84 11.35 5.86
N PHE A 250 -7.78 11.24 4.91
CA PHE A 250 -8.85 12.22 4.77
C PHE A 250 -9.80 12.20 5.97
N ASN A 251 -10.24 11.02 6.39
CA ASN A 251 -11.13 10.89 7.54
C ASN A 251 -10.40 11.25 8.84
N ALA A 252 -9.16 10.77 9.01
CA ALA A 252 -8.34 11.13 10.15
C ALA A 252 -8.08 12.66 10.23
N THR A 253 -7.94 13.34 9.10
CA THR A 253 -7.80 14.80 9.02
C THR A 253 -9.07 15.52 9.49
N ARG A 254 -10.24 15.07 9.02
CA ARG A 254 -11.55 15.61 9.48
C ARG A 254 -11.70 15.47 11.00
N ASP A 255 -11.37 14.29 11.53
CA ASP A 255 -11.45 14.01 12.97
C ASP A 255 -10.41 14.80 13.78
N ALA A 256 -9.21 15.00 13.25
CA ALA A 256 -8.16 15.79 13.90
C ALA A 256 -8.53 17.28 13.97
N LEU A 257 -8.90 17.88 12.83
CA LEU A 257 -9.24 19.31 12.75
C LEU A 257 -10.48 19.69 13.55
N SER A 258 -11.47 18.79 13.65
CA SER A 258 -12.65 19.00 14.50
C SER A 258 -12.29 19.09 16.00
N ARG A 259 -11.18 18.48 16.42
CA ARG A 259 -10.72 18.45 17.82
C ARG A 259 -9.66 19.49 18.13
N LYS A 260 -8.77 19.75 17.18
CA LYS A 260 -7.64 20.68 17.31
C LYS A 260 -7.40 21.37 15.98
N GLN A 261 -7.36 22.69 15.98
CA GLN A 261 -6.92 23.48 14.83
C GLN A 261 -5.38 23.43 14.73
N GLU A 262 -4.83 22.25 14.47
CA GLU A 262 -3.40 22.04 14.21
C GLU A 262 -3.20 21.13 12.98
N ILE A 263 -2.11 21.33 12.25
CA ILE A 263 -1.74 20.48 11.11
C ILE A 263 -0.94 19.29 11.62
N ASP A 264 -1.60 18.14 11.73
CA ASP A 264 -0.93 16.89 12.05
C ASP A 264 -0.39 16.17 10.79
N ARG A 265 0.11 14.95 11.00
CA ARG A 265 0.65 14.10 9.95
C ARG A 265 -0.38 13.73 8.86
N TYR A 266 -1.66 13.62 9.22
CA TYR A 266 -2.73 13.31 8.26
C TYR A 266 -3.07 14.56 7.43
N GLY A 267 -3.29 15.70 8.09
CA GLY A 267 -3.57 16.97 7.41
C GLY A 267 -2.42 17.39 6.48
N ARG A 268 -1.17 17.21 6.92
CA ARG A 268 0.00 17.39 6.06
C ARG A 268 -0.01 16.49 4.82
N SER A 269 -0.46 15.25 4.95
CA SER A 269 -0.52 14.32 3.81
C SER A 269 -1.60 14.71 2.80
N VAL A 270 -2.72 15.30 3.26
CA VAL A 270 -3.71 15.97 2.38
C VAL A 270 -3.04 17.10 1.62
N ILE A 271 -2.34 17.99 2.34
CA ILE A 271 -1.69 19.15 1.74
C ILE A 271 -0.64 18.71 0.69
N TRP A 272 0.16 17.68 1.00
CA TRP A 272 1.11 17.10 0.05
C TRP A 272 0.43 16.58 -1.21
N LEU A 273 -0.63 15.78 -1.07
CA LEU A 273 -1.37 15.26 -2.21
C LEU A 273 -1.95 16.40 -3.06
N ALA A 274 -2.64 17.35 -2.43
CA ALA A 274 -3.24 18.49 -3.11
C ALA A 274 -2.19 19.30 -3.88
N ARG A 275 -1.08 19.66 -3.22
CA ARG A 275 -0.01 20.44 -3.84
C ARG A 275 0.59 19.71 -5.04
N MET A 276 0.84 18.41 -4.92
CA MET A 276 1.38 17.60 -6.01
C MET A 276 0.43 17.55 -7.22
N LEU A 277 -0.88 17.40 -6.99
CA LEU A 277 -1.87 17.40 -8.06
C LEU A 277 -2.00 18.78 -8.74
N ILE A 278 -1.90 19.87 -7.98
CA ILE A 278 -1.92 21.24 -8.52
C ILE A 278 -0.69 21.51 -9.37
N ASP A 279 0.51 21.21 -8.85
CA ASP A 279 1.76 21.44 -9.58
C ASP A 279 1.78 20.59 -10.87
N PHE A 280 1.27 19.36 -10.81
CA PHE A 280 1.09 18.54 -12.01
C PHE A 280 0.14 19.20 -13.02
N ALA A 281 -1.02 19.65 -12.57
CA ALA A 281 -2.03 20.18 -13.48
C ALA A 281 -1.63 21.53 -14.09
N MET A 282 -0.83 22.34 -13.39
CA MET A 282 -0.33 23.64 -13.87
C MET A 282 0.94 23.52 -14.71
N GLU A 283 1.89 22.69 -14.30
CA GLU A 283 3.25 22.65 -14.85
C GLU A 283 3.58 21.33 -15.57
N GLY A 284 2.66 20.36 -15.56
CA GLY A 284 2.84 19.02 -16.11
C GLY A 284 3.77 18.11 -15.29
N ARG A 285 4.27 18.57 -14.13
CA ARG A 285 5.27 17.83 -13.33
C ARG A 285 5.09 18.03 -11.83
N ILE A 286 5.50 17.02 -11.06
CA ILE A 286 5.42 17.01 -9.60
C ILE A 286 6.82 17.23 -8.97
N PRO A 287 7.08 18.39 -8.33
CA PRO A 287 8.31 18.68 -7.58
C PRO A 287 8.26 18.08 -6.16
N HIS A 288 8.03 16.77 -6.06
CA HIS A 288 7.75 16.09 -4.79
C HIS A 288 8.84 16.29 -3.71
N VAL A 289 10.13 16.32 -4.08
CA VAL A 289 11.23 16.53 -3.12
C VAL A 289 11.08 17.87 -2.41
N ASP A 290 10.79 18.93 -3.15
CA ASP A 290 10.64 20.28 -2.60
C ASP A 290 9.36 20.38 -1.78
N ILE A 291 8.25 19.80 -2.25
CA ILE A 291 6.98 19.75 -1.53
C ILE A 291 7.15 19.07 -0.16
N ILE A 292 7.71 17.87 -0.11
CA ILE A 292 7.91 17.12 1.16
C ILE A 292 8.84 17.89 2.11
N LYS A 293 9.88 18.53 1.59
CA LYS A 293 10.86 19.27 2.39
C LYS A 293 10.30 20.57 2.96
N THR A 294 9.58 21.33 2.14
CA THR A 294 9.11 22.68 2.49
C THR A 294 7.80 22.64 3.28
N LEU A 295 6.92 21.69 3.00
CA LEU A 295 5.61 21.56 3.63
C LEU A 295 5.63 20.54 4.78
N SER A 296 6.61 20.67 5.68
CA SER A 296 6.80 19.71 6.78
C SER A 296 5.95 19.99 8.02
N TYR A 297 5.52 21.25 8.21
CA TYR A 297 4.69 21.76 9.32
C TYR A 297 5.16 21.28 10.70
N ASN A 298 6.46 21.44 10.99
CA ASN A 298 7.11 21.03 12.25
C ASN A 298 7.10 19.52 12.56
N ALA A 299 6.60 18.68 11.66
CA ALA A 299 6.64 17.23 11.80
C ALA A 299 7.85 16.62 11.08
N GLN A 300 8.44 15.58 11.68
CA GLN A 300 9.43 14.74 10.99
C GLN A 300 8.83 14.15 9.70
N THR A 301 9.66 14.03 8.67
CA THR A 301 9.27 13.55 7.34
C THR A 301 9.70 12.10 7.09
N ASP A 302 10.10 11.36 8.13
CA ASP A 302 10.42 9.92 8.04
C ASP A 302 9.17 9.06 7.71
N LYS A 303 8.00 9.52 8.16
CA LYS A 303 6.69 8.92 7.90
C LYS A 303 5.73 10.00 7.43
N ALA A 304 4.84 9.64 6.50
CA ALA A 304 3.68 10.46 6.18
C ALA A 304 2.74 10.46 7.39
N PHE A 305 2.22 9.27 7.73
CA PHE A 305 1.39 9.02 8.92
C PHE A 305 1.42 7.53 9.32
N ALA A 306 0.79 7.18 10.43
CA ALA A 306 0.54 5.80 10.83
C ALA A 306 -0.85 5.70 11.45
N LEU A 307 -1.66 4.74 10.99
CA LEU A 307 -3.01 4.51 11.49
C LEU A 307 -3.05 3.19 12.24
N ASN A 308 -3.55 3.20 13.48
CA ASN A 308 -3.62 2.00 14.33
C ASN A 308 -4.78 1.08 13.96
N GLY A 309 -4.78 -0.12 14.54
CA GLY A 309 -5.77 -1.17 14.31
C GLY A 309 -7.20 -0.75 14.61
N ALA A 310 -7.42 0.03 15.68
CA ALA A 310 -8.76 0.49 16.04
C ALA A 310 -9.40 1.33 14.92
N ASN A 311 -8.58 2.13 14.22
CA ASN A 311 -9.04 2.96 13.12
C ASN A 311 -9.04 2.22 11.76
N THR A 312 -8.10 1.31 11.50
CA THR A 312 -8.10 0.53 10.26
C THR A 312 -9.21 -0.52 10.22
N ASN A 313 -9.59 -1.07 11.38
CA ASN A 313 -10.69 -2.02 11.50
C ASN A 313 -12.00 -1.47 10.91
N LEU A 314 -12.29 -0.18 11.07
CA LEU A 314 -13.47 0.50 10.50
C LEU A 314 -13.59 0.32 8.98
N TYR A 315 -12.46 0.18 8.30
CA TYR A 315 -12.39 0.01 6.85
C TYR A 315 -12.25 -1.44 6.43
N MET A 316 -11.66 -2.30 7.26
CA MET A 316 -11.27 -3.66 6.89
C MET A 316 -12.19 -4.75 7.45
N THR A 317 -13.15 -4.41 8.33
CA THR A 317 -13.98 -5.39 9.03
C THR A 317 -14.79 -6.25 8.05
N CYS A 318 -14.43 -7.53 7.98
CA CYS A 318 -15.13 -8.55 7.19
C CYS A 318 -14.82 -9.95 7.74
N ALA A 319 -15.39 -10.98 7.10
CA ALA A 319 -15.15 -12.37 7.45
C ALA A 319 -13.66 -12.75 7.32
N GLU A 320 -12.99 -12.29 6.27
CA GLU A 320 -11.57 -12.56 6.00
C GLU A 320 -10.62 -11.91 6.99
N LEU A 321 -11.01 -10.78 7.60
CA LEU A 321 -10.22 -10.18 8.68
C LEU A 321 -10.38 -10.99 9.96
N THR A 322 -11.60 -11.47 10.24
CA THR A 322 -11.91 -12.24 11.44
C THR A 322 -11.28 -13.65 11.38
N SER A 323 -11.41 -14.34 10.24
CA SER A 323 -10.86 -15.67 9.97
C SER A 323 -10.14 -15.65 8.60
N PRO A 324 -8.84 -15.28 8.59
CA PRO A 324 -7.99 -15.30 7.40
C PRO A 324 -7.97 -16.67 6.72
N ARG A 325 -8.13 -16.72 5.39
CA ARG A 325 -8.44 -17.97 4.68
C ARG A 325 -7.27 -18.91 4.42
N VAL A 326 -6.03 -18.44 4.54
CA VAL A 326 -4.83 -19.29 4.40
C VAL A 326 -4.31 -19.68 5.77
N LYS A 327 -4.23 -21.00 5.98
CA LYS A 327 -3.93 -21.57 7.30
C LYS A 327 -2.45 -21.56 7.62
N LYS A 328 -2.13 -21.61 8.91
CA LYS A 328 -0.78 -21.77 9.45
C LYS A 328 -0.07 -22.97 8.82
N THR A 329 -0.78 -24.09 8.71
CA THR A 329 -0.28 -25.35 8.13
C THR A 329 0.03 -25.28 6.63
N GLU A 330 -0.45 -24.24 5.93
CA GLU A 330 -0.24 -24.04 4.49
C GLU A 330 1.02 -23.23 4.17
N ILE A 331 1.65 -22.57 5.16
CA ILE A 331 2.84 -21.73 4.97
C ILE A 331 4.00 -22.51 4.33
N LYS A 332 4.16 -23.79 4.65
CA LYS A 332 5.17 -24.67 4.02
C LYS A 332 4.99 -24.89 2.52
N ASN A 333 3.81 -24.56 1.98
CA ASN A 333 3.56 -24.59 0.54
C ASN A 333 3.94 -23.26 -0.14
N ILE A 334 4.13 -22.19 0.64
CA ILE A 334 4.51 -20.85 0.17
C ILE A 334 6.04 -20.67 0.28
N ILE A 335 6.62 -21.10 1.41
CA ILE A 335 8.04 -21.10 1.71
C ILE A 335 8.53 -22.55 1.64
N PHE A 336 9.37 -22.88 0.68
CA PHE A 336 9.82 -24.25 0.45
C PHE A 336 11.34 -24.41 0.50
N GLY A 337 11.77 -25.67 0.54
CA GLY A 337 13.18 -26.04 0.43
C GLY A 337 14.04 -25.64 1.61
N SER A 338 13.45 -25.61 2.81
CA SER A 338 14.10 -25.11 4.03
C SER A 338 14.51 -23.64 3.97
N GLY A 339 13.93 -22.84 3.08
CA GLY A 339 14.24 -21.41 2.94
C GLY A 339 13.99 -20.59 4.20
N GLN A 340 13.12 -21.05 5.10
CA GLN A 340 12.94 -20.44 6.43
C GLN A 340 14.25 -20.37 7.24
N ASN A 341 15.21 -21.29 6.99
CA ASN A 341 16.49 -21.29 7.69
C ASN A 341 17.38 -20.09 7.31
N PHE A 342 17.03 -19.38 6.23
CA PHE A 342 17.70 -18.15 5.80
C PHE A 342 17.04 -16.87 6.35
N LEU A 343 15.96 -16.99 7.12
CA LEU A 343 15.33 -15.85 7.77
C LEU A 343 16.21 -15.36 8.92
N SER A 344 16.46 -14.06 8.97
CA SER A 344 17.14 -13.38 10.07
C SER A 344 16.13 -12.57 10.88
N PRO A 345 15.56 -13.13 11.97
CA PRO A 345 14.37 -12.60 12.60
C PRO A 345 14.62 -11.28 13.32
N GLU A 346 13.73 -10.31 13.08
CA GLU A 346 13.46 -9.18 13.96
C GLU A 346 11.97 -9.14 14.32
N ARG A 347 11.52 -8.27 15.25
CA ARG A 347 10.11 -8.16 15.75
C ARG A 347 9.03 -7.94 14.63
N ARG A 348 8.83 -8.90 13.73
CA ARG A 348 8.09 -8.88 12.45
C ARG A 348 7.66 -10.32 12.06
N PHE A 349 7.04 -10.49 10.89
CA PHE A 349 6.51 -11.79 10.43
C PHE A 349 7.58 -12.89 10.35
N ASP A 350 8.79 -12.56 9.91
CA ASP A 350 9.96 -13.45 9.92
C ASP A 350 10.28 -14.03 11.32
N ALA A 351 10.16 -13.23 12.39
CA ALA A 351 10.28 -13.76 13.75
C ALA A 351 9.10 -14.64 14.17
N ALA A 352 7.88 -14.33 13.71
CA ALA A 352 6.73 -15.19 13.96
C ALA A 352 6.92 -16.56 13.30
N LEU A 353 7.42 -16.62 12.05
CA LEU A 353 7.72 -17.87 11.37
C LEU A 353 8.73 -18.73 12.14
N LEU A 354 9.85 -18.15 12.58
CA LEU A 354 10.87 -18.89 13.33
C LEU A 354 10.44 -19.29 14.74
N SER A 355 9.46 -18.58 15.33
CA SER A 355 8.89 -18.91 16.65
C SER A 355 7.87 -20.06 16.61
N ASN A 356 7.55 -20.59 15.43
CA ASN A 356 6.60 -21.70 15.22
C ASN A 356 7.29 -22.84 14.44
N PRO A 357 8.20 -23.61 15.08
CA PRO A 357 9.00 -24.63 14.38
C PRO A 357 8.15 -25.78 13.80
N ASP A 358 6.93 -25.97 14.29
CA ASP A 358 5.95 -26.92 13.78
C ASP A 358 5.49 -26.62 12.34
N LEU A 359 5.69 -25.39 11.85
CA LEU A 359 5.28 -24.96 10.51
C LEU A 359 5.88 -25.79 9.36
N PHE A 360 7.10 -26.28 9.55
CA PHE A 360 7.90 -26.87 8.46
C PHE A 360 8.17 -28.36 8.64
N ASN A 361 7.49 -28.99 9.60
CA ASN A 361 7.54 -30.44 9.82
C ASN A 361 6.63 -31.21 8.86
#